data_AF-A0A8K0SEP6-F1
#
_entry.id   AF-A0A8K0SEP6-F1
#
_cell.length_a   1.000
_cell.length_b   1.000
_cell.length_c   1.000
_cell.angle_alpha   90.00
_cell.angle_beta   90.00
_cell.angle_gamma   90.00
#
_symmetry.space_group_name_H-M   'P 1'
#
loop_
_entity.id
_entity.type
_entity.pdbx_description
1 polymer ?
#
loop_
_entity_poly.entity_id
_entity_poly.type
_entity_poly.pdbx_seq_one_letter_code
_entity_poly.pdbx_strand_id
1 'polypeptide(L)'
;MRWKGLANIKSSFYHDDEEIIGKWLKLEGKRDGIFLATKFGYVKEVRFRSSTFRMSYQGSLPRYTKSLRLLDFGCIVLFYAHTPSPETSIEQAMRF
;
A
#
# COMPACT_ATOMS: atom_id res chain seq x y z
N MET A 1 18.70 12.29 -10.83
CA MET A 1 17.84 11.21 -11.34
C MET A 1 16.47 11.81 -11.70
N ARG A 2 16.01 11.71 -12.95
CA ARG A 2 14.72 12.29 -13.40
C ARG A 2 13.72 11.16 -13.62
N TRP A 3 12.69 11.06 -12.78
CA TRP A 3 11.61 10.09 -12.92
C TRP A 3 10.87 10.31 -14.23
N LYS A 4 10.58 9.24 -14.98
CA LYS A 4 9.89 9.30 -16.27
C LYS A 4 8.37 9.09 -16.15
N GLY A 5 7.88 8.74 -14.96
CA GLY A 5 6.46 8.60 -14.65
C GLY A 5 6.21 8.44 -13.14
N LEU A 6 4.98 8.72 -12.72
CA LEU A 6 4.49 8.50 -11.36
C LEU A 6 3.44 7.38 -11.38
N ALA A 7 3.66 6.33 -10.59
CA ALA A 7 2.66 5.29 -10.34
C ALA A 7 2.21 5.41 -8.89
N ASN A 8 1.08 6.08 -8.68
CA ASN A 8 0.45 6.21 -7.36
C ASN A 8 -0.64 5.16 -7.22
N ILE A 9 -0.35 4.11 -6.45
CA ILE A 9 -1.28 2.99 -6.26
C ILE A 9 -2.21 3.32 -5.10
N LYS A 10 -3.53 3.31 -5.34
CA LYS A 10 -4.55 3.39 -4.28
C LYS A 10 -4.72 2.01 -3.63
N SER A 11 -3.79 1.66 -2.74
CA SER A 11 -3.82 0.35 -2.10
C SER A 11 -4.90 0.18 -1.03
N SER A 12 -5.29 -1.09 -0.90
CA SER A 12 -6.15 -1.76 0.07
C SER A 12 -7.66 -1.60 -0.04
N PHE A 13 -8.19 -0.70 -0.88
CA PHE A 13 -9.63 -0.57 -1.11
C PHE A 13 -10.11 -1.13 -2.45
N TYR A 14 -9.29 -0.97 -3.50
CA TYR A 14 -9.56 -1.49 -4.84
C TYR A 14 -8.77 -2.79 -5.03
N HIS A 15 -9.38 -3.88 -4.57
CA HIS A 15 -9.04 -5.30 -4.79
C HIS A 15 -7.66 -5.57 -5.41
N ASP A 16 -7.54 -5.43 -6.74
CA ASP A 16 -6.46 -6.05 -7.53
C ASP A 16 -5.44 -5.03 -8.08
N ASP A 17 -5.50 -3.77 -7.66
CA ASP A 17 -4.69 -2.67 -8.23
C ASP A 17 -3.18 -2.92 -8.15
N GLU A 18 -2.69 -3.44 -7.02
CA GLU A 18 -1.26 -3.74 -6.83
C GLU A 18 -0.79 -4.86 -7.76
N GLU A 19 -1.62 -5.88 -7.97
CA GLU A 19 -1.29 -7.01 -8.83
C GLU A 19 -1.31 -6.61 -10.32
N ILE A 20 -2.29 -5.81 -10.74
CA ILE A 20 -2.38 -5.30 -12.12
C ILE A 20 -1.17 -4.44 -12.43
N ILE A 21 -0.78 -3.54 -11.53
CA ILE A 21 0.39 -2.68 -11.73
C ILE A 21 1.69 -3.50 -11.71
N GLY A 22 1.80 -4.49 -10.83
CA GLY A 22 2.92 -5.43 -10.85
C GLY A 22 3.07 -6.13 -12.20
N LYS A 23 1.97 -6.68 -12.74
CA LYS A 23 1.94 -7.31 -14.08
C LYS A 23 2.32 -6.32 -15.19
N TRP A 24 1.77 -5.11 -15.18
CA TRP A 24 2.07 -4.10 -16.18
C TRP A 24 3.55 -3.65 -16.14
N LEU A 25 4.09 -3.41 -14.95
CA LEU A 25 5.49 -3.04 -14.76
C LEU A 25 6.44 -4.13 -15.27
N LYS A 26 6.07 -5.41 -15.09
CA LYS A 26 6.81 -6.58 -15.57
C LYS A 26 6.81 -6.68 -17.09
N LEU A 27 5.68 -6.37 -17.73
CA LEU A 27 5.57 -6.34 -19.20
C LEU A 27 6.38 -5.20 -19.82
N GLU A 28 6.37 -4.01 -19.21
CA GLU A 28 7.03 -2.83 -19.76
C GLU A 28 8.54 -2.77 -19.50
N GLY A 29 9.04 -3.45 -18.45
CA GLY A 29 10.45 -3.40 -18.06
C GLY A 29 10.94 -2.03 -17.58
N LYS A 30 10.03 -1.08 -17.28
CA LYS A 30 10.34 0.34 -16.98
C LYS A 30 10.43 0.66 -15.49
N ARG A 31 10.64 -0.34 -14.62
CA ARG A 31 10.61 -0.16 -13.16
C ARG A 31 11.53 0.96 -12.68
N ASP A 32 12.76 1.03 -13.20
CA ASP A 32 13.79 1.98 -12.73
C ASP A 32 13.45 3.45 -12.98
N GLY A 33 12.52 3.72 -13.91
CA GLY A 33 12.06 5.07 -14.23
C GLY A 33 10.83 5.52 -13.42
N ILE A 34 10.28 4.67 -12.57
CA ILE A 34 8.96 4.84 -11.96
C ILE A 34 9.08 5.02 -10.44
N PHE A 35 8.49 6.11 -9.96
CA PHE A 35 8.31 6.34 -8.53
C PHE A 35 7.05 5.61 -8.08
N LEU A 36 7.24 4.51 -7.33
CA LEU A 36 6.16 3.62 -6.88
C LEU A 36 5.75 3.97 -5.46
N ALA A 37 4.52 4.44 -5.30
CA ALA A 37 3.94 4.77 -4.00
C ALA A 37 2.70 3.94 -3.71
N THR A 38 2.61 3.39 -2.51
CA THR A 38 1.42 2.65 -2.04
C THR A 38 1.08 3.01 -0.59
N LYS A 39 -0.14 2.69 -0.17
CA LYS A 39 -0.76 3.18 1.08
C LYS A 39 -1.26 2.02 1.93
N PHE A 40 -1.39 2.22 3.24
CA PHE A 40 -1.97 1.23 4.15
C PHE A 40 -2.83 1.87 5.23
N GLY A 41 -3.53 1.03 6.00
CA GLY A 41 -4.19 1.43 7.24
C GLY A 41 -5.69 1.17 7.29
N TYR A 42 -6.35 1.01 6.14
CA TYR A 42 -7.76 0.60 6.14
C TYR A 42 -7.92 -0.86 6.55
N VAL A 43 -8.79 -1.09 7.53
CA VAL A 43 -9.24 -2.41 7.96
C VAL A 43 -10.75 -2.45 7.81
N LYS A 44 -11.24 -3.40 7.00
CA LYS A 44 -12.68 -3.69 6.91
C LYS A 44 -13.03 -4.56 8.11
N GLU A 45 -13.88 -4.06 8.99
CA GLU A 45 -14.48 -4.84 10.05
C GLU A 45 -15.88 -5.24 9.63
N VAL A 46 -16.13 -6.55 9.59
CA VAL A 46 -17.46 -7.09 9.30
C VAL A 46 -18.09 -7.48 10.62
N ARG A 47 -19.16 -6.78 11.02
CA ARG A 47 -19.99 -7.15 12.18
C ARG A 47 -21.41 -7.40 11.70
N PHE A 48 -21.82 -8.67 11.74
CA PHE A 48 -23.14 -9.13 11.32
C PHE A 48 -23.56 -8.56 9.95
N ARG A 49 -24.50 -7.60 9.95
CA ARG A 49 -25.09 -6.96 8.76
C ARG A 49 -24.47 -5.60 8.42
N SER A 50 -23.40 -5.21 9.09
CA SER A 50 -22.71 -3.95 8.88
C SER A 50 -21.23 -4.17 8.62
N SER A 51 -20.69 -3.40 7.69
CA SER A 51 -19.26 -3.29 7.49
C SER A 51 -18.83 -1.88 7.84
N THR A 52 -17.96 -1.75 8.84
CA THR A 52 -17.32 -0.49 9.20
C THR A 52 -15.87 -0.52 8.75
N PHE A 53 -15.32 0.66 8.51
CA PHE A 53 -13.90 0.80 8.21
C PHE A 53 -13.23 1.46 9.40
N ARG A 54 -12.13 0.85 9.84
CA ARG A 54 -11.30 1.38 10.91
C ARG A 54 -9.89 1.58 10.40
N MET A 55 -9.23 2.61 10.91
CA MET A 55 -7.82 2.84 10.65
C MET A 55 -6.99 2.15 11.72
N SER A 56 -6.13 1.24 11.31
CA SER A 56 -5.19 0.58 12.21
C SER A 56 -3.82 0.44 11.56
N TYR A 57 -2.79 0.80 12.33
CA TYR A 57 -1.40 0.60 11.94
C TYR A 57 -0.84 -0.72 12.45
N GLN A 58 -1.59 -1.46 13.28
CA GLN A 58 -1.21 -2.82 13.64
C GLN A 58 -1.13 -3.69 12.39
N GLY A 59 0.02 -4.34 12.21
CA GLY A 59 0.30 -5.17 11.04
C GLY A 59 0.71 -4.37 9.79
N SER A 60 1.25 -3.16 9.94
CA SER A 60 1.86 -2.38 8.85
C SER A 60 2.95 -3.17 8.11
N LEU A 61 3.81 -3.88 8.83
CA LEU A 61 4.89 -4.69 8.27
C LEU A 61 4.37 -5.89 7.43
N PRO A 62 3.48 -6.76 7.94
CA PRO A 62 2.83 -7.78 7.11
C PRO A 62 2.14 -7.24 5.85
N ARG A 63 1.52 -6.04 5.93
CA ARG A 63 0.89 -5.38 4.78
C ARG A 63 1.93 -4.91 3.77
N TYR A 64 3.02 -4.31 4.25
CA TYR A 64 4.16 -3.94 3.41
C TYR A 64 4.72 -5.15 2.65
N THR A 65 4.94 -6.28 3.35
CA THR A 65 5.41 -7.52 2.72
C THR A 65 4.39 -8.06 1.70
N LYS A 66 3.09 -7.95 1.97
CA LYS A 66 2.04 -8.33 1.01
C LYS A 66 2.12 -7.47 -0.25
N SER A 67 2.21 -6.14 -0.10
CA SER A 67 2.31 -5.23 -1.25
C SER A 67 3.58 -5.50 -2.07
N LEU A 68 4.73 -5.75 -1.42
CA LEU A 68 5.95 -6.14 -2.11
C LEU A 68 5.77 -7.42 -2.94
N ARG A 69 5.10 -8.43 -2.38
CA ARG A 69 4.82 -9.68 -3.10
C ARG A 69 3.88 -9.47 -4.28
N LEU A 70 2.79 -8.71 -4.11
CA LEU A 70 1.81 -8.47 -5.17
C LEU A 70 2.39 -7.65 -6.32
N LEU A 71 3.25 -6.69 -5.99
CA LEU A 71 3.94 -5.89 -7.00
C LEU A 71 5.00 -6.71 -7.73
N ASP A 72 5.52 -7.80 -7.14
CA ASP A 72 6.58 -8.64 -7.72
C ASP A 72 7.85 -7.82 -8.07
N PHE A 73 8.04 -6.68 -7.38
CA PHE A 73 9.18 -5.79 -7.51
C PHE A 73 9.76 -5.51 -6.13
N GLY A 74 11.06 -5.77 -5.97
CA GLY A 74 11.75 -5.78 -4.67
C GLY A 74 11.87 -4.45 -3.93
N CYS A 75 11.18 -3.39 -4.36
CA CYS A 75 11.19 -2.10 -3.67
C CYS A 75 9.93 -1.25 -3.95
N ILE A 76 9.31 -0.76 -2.87
CA ILE A 76 8.31 0.32 -2.87
C ILE A 76 9.03 1.60 -2.42
N VAL A 77 8.92 2.68 -3.19
CA VAL A 77 9.67 3.92 -2.93
C VAL A 77 9.01 4.74 -1.81
N LEU A 78 7.68 4.74 -1.73
CA LEU A 78 6.94 5.41 -0.68
C LEU A 78 5.81 4.52 -0.17
N PHE A 79 5.86 4.17 1.12
CA PHE A 79 4.82 3.43 1.82
C PHE A 79 4.28 4.27 2.97
N TYR A 80 3.00 4.63 2.91
CA TYR A 80 2.43 5.62 3.84
C TYR A 80 1.05 5.26 4.38
N ALA A 81 0.76 5.76 5.58
CA ALA A 81 -0.56 5.69 6.16
C ALA A 81 -1.57 6.47 5.31
N HIS A 82 -2.71 5.85 4.98
CA HIS A 82 -3.75 6.48 4.17
C HIS A 82 -4.40 7.67 4.89
N THR A 83 -4.60 7.55 6.20
CA THR A 83 -5.09 8.60 7.10
C THR A 83 -4.59 8.33 8.54
N PRO A 84 -4.52 9.38 9.40
CA PRO A 84 -4.32 9.23 10.84
C PRO A 84 -5.34 8.26 11.47
N SER A 85 -4.87 7.33 12.31
CA SER A 85 -5.75 6.53 13.18
C SER A 85 -5.98 7.29 14.48
N PRO A 86 -7.24 7.48 14.92
CA PRO A 86 -7.51 8.05 16.24
C PRO A 86 -7.17 7.08 17.39
N GLU A 87 -6.95 5.79 17.08
CA GLU A 87 -6.74 4.73 18.07
C GLU A 87 -5.26 4.34 18.23
N THR A 88 -4.40 4.76 17.31
CA THR A 88 -2.97 4.41 17.33
C THR A 88 -2.15 5.69 17.23
N SER A 89 -1.22 5.89 18.17
CA SER A 89 -0.37 7.07 18.16
C SER A 89 0.52 7.10 16.90
N ILE A 90 0.94 8.30 16.49
CA ILE A 90 1.80 8.45 15.31
C ILE A 90 3.16 7.80 15.52
N GLU A 91 3.69 7.82 16.75
CA GLU A 91 4.94 7.16 17.11
C GLU A 91 4.83 5.65 16.91
N GLN A 92 3.71 5.06 17.32
CA GLN A 92 3.46 3.63 17.09
C GLN A 92 3.29 3.32 15.60
N ALA A 93 2.71 4.23 14.82
CA ALA A 93 2.60 4.09 13.36
C ALA A 93 3.97 4.11 12.66
N MET A 94 4.92 4.88 13.18
CA MET A 94 6.26 5.08 12.60
C MET A 94 7.30 4.06 13.10
N ARG A 95 6.97 3.24 14.10
CA ARG A 95 7.80 2.12 14.55
C ARG A 95 7.68 0.96 13.54
N PHE A 96 8.45 1.06 12.46
CA PHE A 96 8.70 -0.03 11.52
C PHE A 96 9.89 -0.89 11.98
#